data_AF-A0A961TBQ0-F1
#
_entry.id   AF-A0A961TBQ0-F1
#
_cell.length_a   1.000
_cell.length_b   1.000
_cell.length_c   1.000
_cell.angle_alpha   90.00
_cell.angle_beta   90.00
_cell.angle_gamma   90.00
#
_symmetry.space_group_name_H-M   'P 1'
#
loop_
_entity.id
_entity.type
_entity.pdbx_description
1 polymer ?
#
loop_
_entity_poly.entity_id
_entity_poly.type
_entity_poly.pdbx_seq_one_letter_code
_entity_poly.pdbx_strand_id
1 'polypeptide(L)'
;TWVGGSDTGYRRMILHYARLCVAAGGVDAFLLGSELRGLTTVRDENGAFPFVGQLMALAEDVRAICGPATRLTYGADWSEYFGHHPQDGSGDVLFHLDPLWAHPDIDAVGIDNYMPLSDWRVGGDPGESTIASQTDPAYLRAGIAGGEGYHWYYASDADRNAGLRSPISDFYGEDWIWRYKDIRGWWENPHHERRNGTRDAQPTAWIPASKPIWFTEFGCAAIAMGANEPNVFPDAKSGSAGIPRFSTGGRNDLVQYRTLLEQLRWWDNGEPGLPLDRNPVSPVYGGAMLEPSNMFAWAWDARPFPAFPQATDLWSDGANWQTGHWLNGRLGGCPADELIAAIAADNSAAFEVIDCDGFVDGFASPGLVPARASLEPLTALHALSHDENAQGMNLRGKAYGELVAIDPADLVGEDGEPVMLRDRQQESELPREAELAHVSVFNGHEAVLSRSRRLTSGAERIVSMDVPVVLAPSVATGIMDARLRDRWIGRETLTIGLSSKYLALVA
;
A
#
# COMPACT_ATOMS: atom_id res chain seq x y z
N THR A 1 -43.85 -6.52 -8.37
CA THR A 1 -43.02 -7.04 -9.47
C THR A 1 -42.91 -5.98 -10.55
N TRP A 2 -41.74 -5.37 -10.73
CA TRP A 2 -41.51 -4.44 -11.84
C TRP A 2 -41.19 -5.26 -13.09
N VAL A 3 -42.12 -5.27 -14.04
CA VAL A 3 -41.89 -5.75 -15.40
C VAL A 3 -41.39 -4.54 -16.17
N GLY A 4 -40.07 -4.47 -16.38
CA GLY A 4 -39.46 -3.35 -17.06
C GLY A 4 -40.02 -3.12 -18.46
N GLY A 5 -39.96 -1.86 -18.91
CA GLY A 5 -40.15 -1.55 -20.32
C GLY A 5 -39.07 -2.20 -21.20
N SER A 6 -38.97 -1.79 -22.46
CA SER A 6 -37.97 -2.31 -23.41
C SER A 6 -36.52 -1.86 -23.11
N ASP A 7 -36.29 -1.10 -22.04
CA ASP A 7 -34.96 -0.64 -21.61
C ASP A 7 -34.13 -1.82 -21.10
N THR A 8 -32.90 -1.97 -21.60
CA THR A 8 -31.92 -2.96 -21.14
C THR A 8 -30.64 -2.31 -20.60
N GLY A 9 -30.63 -0.98 -20.41
CA GLY A 9 -29.47 -0.19 -20.05
C GLY A 9 -29.16 -0.10 -18.56
N TYR A 10 -28.16 0.72 -18.24
CA TYR A 10 -27.59 0.91 -16.90
C TYR A 10 -28.64 1.31 -15.85
N ARG A 11 -29.52 2.26 -16.18
CA ARG A 11 -30.60 2.73 -15.31
C ARG A 11 -31.50 1.59 -14.84
N ARG A 12 -31.93 0.71 -15.76
CA ARG A 12 -32.71 -0.47 -15.39
C ARG A 12 -31.96 -1.36 -14.40
N MET A 13 -30.67 -1.60 -14.62
CA MET A 13 -29.85 -2.43 -13.74
C MET A 13 -29.83 -1.85 -12.32
N ILE A 14 -29.53 -0.55 -12.19
CA ILE A 14 -29.45 0.11 -10.88
C ILE A 14 -30.80 0.12 -10.17
N LEU A 15 -31.89 0.47 -10.85
CA LEU A 15 -33.23 0.46 -10.26
C LEU A 15 -33.75 -0.94 -9.92
N HIS A 16 -33.21 -1.98 -10.58
CA HIS A 16 -33.48 -3.36 -10.20
C HIS A 16 -32.79 -3.70 -8.87
N TYR A 17 -31.49 -3.39 -8.74
CA TYR A 17 -30.75 -3.63 -7.50
C TYR A 17 -31.29 -2.83 -6.32
N ALA A 18 -31.69 -1.57 -6.51
CA ALA A 18 -32.35 -0.78 -5.46
C ALA A 18 -33.60 -1.49 -4.90
N ARG A 19 -34.43 -2.07 -5.78
CA ARG A 19 -35.61 -2.84 -5.37
C ARG A 19 -35.25 -4.17 -4.70
N LEU A 20 -34.17 -4.82 -5.14
CA LEU A 20 -33.65 -6.02 -4.48
C LEU A 20 -33.16 -5.71 -3.07
N CYS A 21 -32.45 -4.61 -2.85
CA CYS A 21 -32.03 -4.16 -1.52
C CYS A 21 -33.24 -3.96 -0.60
N VAL A 22 -34.29 -3.27 -1.07
CA VAL A 22 -35.55 -3.13 -0.31
C VAL A 22 -36.19 -4.48 0.00
N ALA A 23 -36.26 -5.39 -0.98
CA ALA A 23 -36.83 -6.72 -0.79
C ALA A 23 -36.02 -7.59 0.19
N ALA A 24 -34.70 -7.36 0.30
CA ALA A 24 -33.81 -8.04 1.23
C ALA A 24 -33.86 -7.48 2.67
N GLY A 25 -34.64 -6.43 2.92
CA GLY A 25 -34.78 -5.80 4.24
C GLY A 25 -34.13 -4.42 4.37
N GLY A 26 -33.59 -3.88 3.27
CA GLY A 26 -32.88 -2.60 3.24
C GLY A 26 -31.36 -2.76 3.31
N VAL A 27 -30.66 -1.66 3.06
CA VAL A 27 -29.20 -1.52 3.17
C VAL A 27 -28.87 -0.15 3.75
N ASP A 28 -27.74 -0.04 4.46
CA ASP A 28 -27.29 1.22 5.04
C ASP A 28 -26.78 2.20 3.97
N ALA A 29 -26.24 1.68 2.86
CA ALA A 29 -25.73 2.48 1.75
C ALA A 29 -25.95 1.81 0.39
N PHE A 30 -25.99 2.61 -0.67
CA PHE A 30 -26.13 2.16 -2.05
C PHE A 30 -25.29 3.05 -2.99
N LEU A 31 -24.44 2.43 -3.81
CA LEU A 31 -23.65 3.11 -4.84
C LEU A 31 -24.43 3.16 -6.16
N LEU A 32 -24.53 4.35 -6.75
CA LEU A 32 -25.17 4.56 -8.06
C LEU A 32 -24.32 4.01 -9.21
N GLY A 33 -23.00 3.93 -9.00
CA GLY A 33 -21.98 3.47 -9.94
C GLY A 33 -20.58 3.68 -9.39
N SER A 34 -19.57 3.13 -10.07
CA SER A 34 -18.14 3.35 -9.79
C SER A 34 -17.35 3.54 -11.10
N GLU A 35 -16.36 4.44 -11.06
CA GLU A 35 -15.31 4.64 -12.09
C GLU A 35 -15.81 4.81 -13.54
N LEU A 36 -16.96 5.44 -13.73
CA LEU A 36 -17.56 5.69 -15.05
C LEU A 36 -16.94 6.90 -15.77
N ARG A 37 -15.63 7.10 -15.63
CA ARG A 37 -14.83 8.23 -16.15
C ARG A 37 -15.11 8.57 -17.60
N GLY A 38 -15.17 7.53 -18.43
CA GLY A 38 -15.43 7.66 -19.86
C GLY A 38 -16.83 8.18 -20.19
N LEU A 39 -17.77 8.17 -19.23
CA LEU A 39 -19.13 8.68 -19.36
C LEU A 39 -19.31 10.02 -18.62
N THR A 40 -18.77 10.14 -17.40
CA THR A 40 -18.86 11.35 -16.55
C THR A 40 -18.22 12.56 -17.21
N THR A 41 -17.17 12.37 -18.01
CA THR A 41 -16.42 13.43 -18.69
C THR A 41 -16.95 13.76 -20.11
N VAL A 42 -17.96 13.05 -20.61
CA VAL A 42 -18.56 13.34 -21.93
C VAL A 42 -19.26 14.69 -21.88
N ARG A 43 -18.96 15.53 -22.88
CA ARG A 43 -19.54 16.87 -23.03
C ARG A 43 -20.53 16.92 -24.19
N ASP A 44 -21.63 17.64 -24.03
CA ASP A 44 -22.52 18.01 -25.13
C ASP A 44 -22.00 19.24 -25.91
N GLU A 45 -22.74 19.69 -26.92
CA GLU A 45 -22.36 20.85 -27.74
C GLU A 45 -22.29 22.18 -26.97
N ASN A 46 -22.86 22.25 -25.77
CA ASN A 46 -22.85 23.42 -24.89
C ASN A 46 -21.79 23.31 -23.79
N GLY A 47 -21.01 22.22 -23.76
CA GLY A 47 -20.01 21.95 -22.74
C GLY A 47 -20.59 21.42 -21.42
N ALA A 48 -21.87 21.04 -21.38
CA ALA A 48 -22.47 20.40 -20.21
C ALA A 48 -22.13 18.91 -20.15
N PHE A 49 -22.25 18.31 -18.96
CA PHE A 49 -21.96 16.89 -18.70
C PHE A 49 -23.27 16.08 -18.60
N PRO A 50 -23.88 15.63 -19.72
CA PRO A 50 -25.21 15.03 -19.73
C PRO A 50 -25.30 13.76 -18.88
N PHE A 51 -24.22 12.95 -18.80
CA PHE A 51 -24.23 11.75 -17.98
C PHE A 51 -24.32 12.06 -16.48
N VAL A 52 -23.67 13.14 -16.01
CA VAL A 52 -23.79 13.60 -14.62
C VAL A 52 -25.24 14.00 -14.32
N GLY A 53 -25.91 14.69 -15.26
CA GLY A 53 -27.34 14.98 -15.14
C GLY A 53 -28.21 13.71 -15.04
N GLN A 54 -27.87 12.65 -15.77
CA GLN A 54 -28.55 11.35 -15.66
C GLN A 54 -28.25 10.62 -14.34
N LEU A 55 -27.04 10.77 -13.78
CA LEU A 55 -26.71 10.25 -12.45
C LEU A 55 -27.51 10.95 -11.35
N MET A 56 -27.69 12.28 -11.44
CA MET A 56 -28.53 13.02 -10.50
C MET A 56 -29.99 12.54 -10.55
N ALA A 57 -30.57 12.40 -11.75
CA ALA A 57 -31.91 11.84 -11.91
C ALA A 57 -32.00 10.41 -11.35
N LEU A 58 -30.98 9.57 -11.60
CA LEU A 58 -30.92 8.23 -11.04
C LEU A 58 -30.86 8.23 -9.51
N ALA A 59 -30.17 9.20 -8.89
CA ALA A 59 -30.13 9.37 -7.44
C ALA A 59 -31.53 9.63 -6.87
N GLU A 60 -32.31 10.52 -7.50
CA GLU A 60 -33.71 10.80 -7.11
C GLU A 60 -34.58 9.54 -7.16
N ASP A 61 -34.46 8.75 -8.24
CA ASP A 61 -35.24 7.53 -8.39
C ASP A 61 -34.84 6.43 -7.39
N VAL A 62 -33.54 6.28 -7.12
CA VAL A 62 -33.05 5.34 -6.11
C VAL A 62 -33.49 5.79 -4.72
N ARG A 63 -33.44 7.09 -4.41
CA ARG A 63 -33.96 7.66 -3.17
C ARG A 63 -35.45 7.35 -3.00
N ALA A 64 -36.24 7.50 -4.06
CA ALA A 64 -37.68 7.19 -4.01
C ALA A 64 -37.97 5.71 -3.74
N ILE A 65 -37.05 4.80 -4.09
CA ILE A 65 -37.17 3.35 -3.85
C ILE A 65 -36.66 2.97 -2.46
N CYS A 66 -35.44 3.36 -2.10
CA CYS A 66 -34.77 2.95 -0.87
C CYS A 66 -35.20 3.77 0.35
N GLY A 67 -35.74 4.97 0.14
CA GLY A 67 -36.11 5.90 1.20
C GLY A 67 -34.94 6.71 1.77
N PRO A 68 -35.20 7.57 2.77
CA PRO A 68 -34.20 8.50 3.32
C PRO A 68 -33.17 7.84 4.25
N ALA A 69 -33.40 6.60 4.69
CA ALA A 69 -32.51 5.91 5.63
C ALA A 69 -31.26 5.32 4.95
N THR A 70 -31.39 4.88 3.68
CA THR A 70 -30.27 4.35 2.90
C THR A 70 -29.42 5.49 2.36
N ARG A 71 -28.13 5.52 2.68
CA ARG A 71 -27.22 6.55 2.14
C ARG A 71 -26.89 6.29 0.67
N LEU A 72 -26.82 7.33 -0.16
CA LEU A 72 -26.52 7.22 -1.59
C LEU A 72 -25.22 7.95 -1.92
N THR A 73 -24.40 7.33 -2.78
CA THR A 73 -23.18 7.94 -3.31
C THR A 73 -22.82 7.40 -4.69
N TYR A 74 -21.81 7.96 -5.32
CA TYR A 74 -21.13 7.48 -6.52
C TYR A 74 -19.65 7.27 -6.17
N GLY A 75 -19.05 6.15 -6.58
CA GLY A 75 -17.63 5.87 -6.38
C GLY A 75 -16.81 6.49 -7.53
N ALA A 76 -16.30 7.69 -7.32
CA ALA A 76 -15.47 8.32 -8.34
C ALA A 76 -14.06 7.71 -8.33
N ASP A 77 -13.50 7.41 -9.49
CA ASP A 77 -12.07 7.08 -9.60
C ASP A 77 -11.20 8.18 -8.95
N TRP A 78 -10.12 7.80 -8.27
CA TRP A 78 -9.20 8.74 -7.62
C TRP A 78 -8.65 9.83 -8.55
N SER A 79 -8.66 9.60 -9.86
CA SER A 79 -8.21 10.51 -10.89
C SER A 79 -9.36 11.28 -11.57
N GLU A 80 -10.62 11.16 -11.12
CA GLU A 80 -11.77 11.93 -11.64
C GLU A 80 -12.47 12.81 -10.59
N TYR A 81 -12.48 12.41 -9.31
CA TYR A 81 -13.32 13.04 -8.28
C TYR A 81 -13.08 14.56 -8.15
N PHE A 82 -11.83 14.99 -8.33
CA PHE A 82 -11.35 16.34 -8.06
C PHE A 82 -11.58 17.33 -9.22
N GLY A 83 -11.95 16.84 -10.41
CA GLY A 83 -12.15 17.68 -11.59
C GLY A 83 -11.76 16.98 -12.89
N HIS A 84 -12.33 17.45 -14.00
CA HIS A 84 -11.97 17.03 -15.34
C HIS A 84 -10.98 18.03 -15.94
N HIS A 85 -9.80 17.55 -16.32
CA HIS A 85 -8.71 18.34 -16.90
C HIS A 85 -8.43 17.86 -18.34
N PRO A 86 -9.12 18.42 -19.36
CA PRO A 86 -8.93 18.03 -20.74
C PRO A 86 -7.48 18.18 -21.19
N GLN A 87 -6.92 17.14 -21.82
CA GLN A 87 -5.59 17.18 -22.43
C GLN A 87 -5.62 17.75 -23.86
N ASP A 88 -6.51 18.72 -24.11
CA ASP A 88 -6.72 19.37 -25.43
C ASP A 88 -6.03 20.73 -25.55
N GLY A 89 -5.27 21.14 -24.52
CA GLY A 89 -4.54 22.40 -24.48
C GLY A 89 -5.39 23.62 -24.09
N SER A 90 -6.68 23.43 -23.77
CA SER A 90 -7.53 24.49 -23.23
C SER A 90 -6.98 25.08 -21.93
N GLY A 91 -6.41 24.23 -21.07
CA GLY A 91 -6.13 24.60 -19.68
C GLY A 91 -7.40 24.67 -18.83
N ASP A 92 -8.46 23.99 -19.26
CA ASP A 92 -9.70 23.88 -18.51
C ASP A 92 -9.52 23.01 -17.25
N VAL A 93 -10.19 23.43 -16.17
CA VAL A 93 -10.40 22.65 -14.94
C VAL A 93 -11.88 22.75 -14.63
N LEU A 94 -12.59 21.66 -14.90
CA LEU A 94 -14.05 21.61 -14.81
C LEU A 94 -14.44 20.68 -13.67
N PHE A 95 -15.07 21.22 -12.63
CA PHE A 95 -15.57 20.43 -11.51
C PHE A 95 -16.89 19.73 -11.89
N HIS A 96 -16.80 18.86 -12.89
CA HIS A 96 -17.93 18.25 -13.58
C HIS A 96 -18.86 17.42 -12.68
N LEU A 97 -18.35 16.90 -11.56
CA LEU A 97 -19.13 16.13 -10.59
C LEU A 97 -19.74 16.98 -9.47
N ASP A 98 -19.39 18.27 -9.35
CA ASP A 98 -19.95 19.14 -8.30
C ASP A 98 -21.48 19.21 -8.31
N PRO A 99 -22.20 19.22 -9.46
CA PRO A 99 -23.66 19.14 -9.45
C PRO A 99 -24.19 17.86 -8.78
N LEU A 100 -23.52 16.72 -8.96
CA LEU A 100 -23.86 15.46 -8.29
C LEU A 100 -23.49 15.53 -6.80
N TRP A 101 -22.29 16.00 -6.49
CA TRP A 101 -21.83 16.15 -5.10
C TRP A 101 -22.64 17.16 -4.31
N ALA A 102 -23.23 18.18 -4.94
CA ALA A 102 -24.13 19.13 -4.28
C ALA A 102 -25.58 18.61 -4.20
N HIS A 103 -25.94 17.57 -4.96
CA HIS A 103 -27.31 17.08 -5.06
C HIS A 103 -27.85 16.62 -3.69
N PRO A 104 -29.06 17.01 -3.26
CA PRO A 104 -29.57 16.70 -1.92
C PRO A 104 -29.74 15.21 -1.63
N ASP A 105 -29.91 14.37 -2.66
CA ASP A 105 -30.02 12.92 -2.49
C ASP A 105 -28.69 12.18 -2.36
N ILE A 106 -27.56 12.85 -2.58
CA ILE A 106 -26.22 12.26 -2.39
C ILE A 106 -25.74 12.56 -0.97
N ASP A 107 -25.33 11.55 -0.23
CA ASP A 107 -24.99 11.68 1.20
C ASP A 107 -23.48 11.83 1.46
N ALA A 108 -22.63 11.45 0.50
CA ALA A 108 -21.18 11.49 0.61
C ALA A 108 -20.52 11.69 -0.76
N VAL A 109 -19.26 12.13 -0.76
CA VAL A 109 -18.38 12.09 -1.94
C VAL A 109 -17.63 10.76 -1.89
N GLY A 110 -17.96 9.82 -2.78
CA GLY A 110 -17.28 8.53 -2.86
C GLY A 110 -16.04 8.59 -3.75
N ILE A 111 -14.94 8.02 -3.28
CA ILE A 111 -13.66 7.95 -3.99
C ILE A 111 -13.14 6.52 -3.96
N ASP A 112 -12.80 5.97 -5.11
CA ASP A 112 -12.02 4.73 -5.24
C ASP A 112 -10.53 5.11 -5.13
N ASN A 113 -10.04 5.14 -3.89
CA ASN A 113 -8.75 5.71 -3.51
C ASN A 113 -7.58 4.75 -3.74
N TYR A 114 -7.04 4.80 -4.96
CA TYR A 114 -5.85 4.06 -5.38
C TYR A 114 -4.67 4.98 -5.75
N MET A 115 -4.57 6.13 -5.09
CA MET A 115 -3.50 7.10 -5.31
C MET A 115 -2.14 6.52 -4.89
N PRO A 116 -1.03 6.81 -5.60
CA PRO A 116 0.31 6.32 -5.21
C PRO A 116 0.74 6.79 -3.82
N LEU A 117 1.29 5.91 -2.99
CA LEU A 117 1.88 6.24 -1.68
C LEU A 117 3.42 6.26 -1.74
N SER A 118 4.01 5.75 -2.82
CA SER A 118 5.44 5.54 -2.93
C SER A 118 5.95 5.80 -4.35
N ASP A 119 7.25 6.06 -4.48
CA ASP A 119 8.01 6.05 -5.74
C ASP A 119 9.28 5.21 -5.56
N TRP A 120 9.14 4.08 -4.85
CA TRP A 120 10.26 3.21 -4.49
C TRP A 120 10.80 2.48 -5.71
N ARG A 121 12.13 2.30 -5.76
CA ARG A 121 12.83 1.63 -6.85
C ARG A 121 13.92 0.73 -6.30
N VAL A 122 14.55 -0.03 -7.19
CA VAL A 122 15.84 -0.65 -6.85
C VAL A 122 16.84 0.45 -6.50
N GLY A 123 17.31 0.48 -5.27
CA GLY A 123 18.21 1.52 -4.75
C GLY A 123 17.54 2.60 -3.88
N GLY A 124 16.22 2.53 -3.68
CA GLY A 124 15.48 3.46 -2.81
C GLY A 124 14.59 4.44 -3.59
N ASP A 125 14.00 5.38 -2.85
CA ASP A 125 13.25 6.51 -3.41
C ASP A 125 14.24 7.55 -4.00
N PRO A 126 14.04 8.04 -5.24
CA PRO A 126 15.00 8.94 -5.89
C PRO A 126 15.08 10.34 -5.26
N GLY A 127 14.10 10.75 -4.46
CA GLY A 127 14.13 12.03 -3.74
C GLY A 127 14.26 11.91 -2.23
N GLU A 128 14.27 10.71 -1.67
CA GLU A 128 14.39 10.46 -0.23
C GLU A 128 15.37 9.32 0.06
N SER A 129 16.67 9.65 0.17
CA SER A 129 17.73 8.65 0.34
C SER A 129 17.85 8.05 1.74
N THR A 130 17.08 8.55 2.72
CA THR A 130 17.11 8.11 4.11
C THR A 130 16.06 7.06 4.45
N ILE A 131 15.10 6.81 3.54
CA ILE A 131 14.07 5.80 3.76
C ILE A 131 14.68 4.42 3.60
N ALA A 132 14.50 3.58 4.63
CA ALA A 132 15.09 2.26 4.68
C ALA A 132 14.40 1.25 3.73
N SER A 133 13.08 1.34 3.58
CA SER A 133 12.30 0.33 2.86
C SER A 133 11.04 0.87 2.19
N GLN A 134 10.61 0.18 1.14
CA GLN A 134 9.30 0.37 0.49
C GLN A 134 8.11 0.13 1.45
N THR A 135 8.34 -0.60 2.52
CA THR A 135 7.34 -0.98 3.53
C THR A 135 7.48 -0.19 4.83
N ASP A 136 8.38 0.80 4.86
CA ASP A 136 8.54 1.70 6.00
C ASP A 136 7.20 2.42 6.29
N PRO A 137 6.64 2.28 7.51
CA PRO A 137 5.37 2.89 7.88
C PRO A 137 5.36 4.42 7.72
N ALA A 138 6.44 5.10 8.13
CA ALA A 138 6.53 6.56 8.07
C ALA A 138 6.60 7.04 6.62
N TYR A 139 7.31 6.31 5.75
CA TYR A 139 7.36 6.59 4.33
C TYR A 139 5.99 6.46 3.65
N LEU A 140 5.30 5.34 3.85
CA LEU A 140 3.97 5.12 3.28
C LEU A 140 2.96 6.15 3.81
N ARG A 141 3.02 6.49 5.09
CA ARG A 141 2.16 7.50 5.72
C ARG A 141 2.40 8.90 5.17
N ALA A 142 3.66 9.30 5.02
CA ALA A 142 4.02 10.58 4.37
C ALA A 142 3.53 10.64 2.91
N GLY A 143 3.38 9.47 2.28
CA GLY A 143 2.78 9.29 0.98
C GLY A 143 1.27 9.49 0.92
N ILE A 144 0.50 9.61 2.00
CA ILE A 144 -0.98 9.70 1.88
C ILE A 144 -1.44 11.09 1.42
N ALA A 145 -0.96 12.13 2.10
CA ALA A 145 -1.19 13.54 1.74
C ALA A 145 0.12 14.21 1.29
N GLY A 146 0.89 13.50 0.46
CA GLY A 146 2.23 13.92 0.03
C GLY A 146 2.70 13.25 -1.27
N GLY A 147 4.00 13.26 -1.56
CA GLY A 147 4.58 12.61 -2.76
C GLY A 147 3.98 13.00 -4.13
N GLU A 148 3.95 12.01 -5.05
CA GLU A 148 3.36 12.12 -6.39
C GLU A 148 1.87 12.49 -6.27
N GLY A 149 1.41 13.51 -7.01
CA GLY A 149 0.02 13.95 -6.99
C GLY A 149 -0.34 14.93 -5.87
N TYR A 150 0.64 15.30 -5.04
CA TYR A 150 0.50 16.35 -4.02
C TYR A 150 1.64 17.37 -4.13
N HIS A 151 2.87 16.95 -3.86
CA HIS A 151 4.04 17.85 -3.93
C HIS A 151 4.56 17.99 -5.36
N TRP A 152 4.53 16.89 -6.11
CA TRP A 152 5.16 16.81 -7.43
C TRP A 152 4.44 15.83 -8.36
N TYR A 153 4.79 15.89 -9.65
CA TYR A 153 4.36 14.95 -10.69
C TYR A 153 5.53 14.65 -11.65
N TYR A 154 5.36 13.64 -12.50
CA TYR A 154 6.26 13.39 -13.62
C TYR A 154 5.67 13.94 -14.92
N ALA A 155 6.41 14.82 -15.61
CA ALA A 155 5.96 15.42 -16.85
C ALA A 155 6.01 14.45 -18.05
N SER A 156 6.79 13.37 -17.93
CA SER A 156 6.90 12.32 -18.94
C SER A 156 7.36 10.99 -18.32
N ASP A 157 7.22 9.90 -19.08
CA ASP A 157 7.79 8.59 -18.70
C ASP A 157 9.33 8.63 -18.62
N ALA A 158 9.98 9.49 -19.42
CA ALA A 158 11.42 9.68 -19.36
C ALA A 158 11.83 10.32 -18.03
N ASP A 159 11.09 11.35 -17.58
CA ASP A 159 11.31 11.99 -16.29
C ASP A 159 11.02 11.02 -15.14
N ARG A 160 9.97 10.21 -15.27
CA ARG A 160 9.67 9.14 -14.32
C ARG A 160 10.84 8.19 -14.18
N ASN A 161 11.34 7.64 -15.29
CA ASN A 161 12.47 6.71 -15.27
C ASN A 161 13.75 7.34 -14.71
N ALA A 162 13.98 8.64 -14.98
CA ALA A 162 15.12 9.38 -14.47
C ALA A 162 14.96 9.88 -13.02
N GLY A 163 13.75 9.82 -12.44
CA GLY A 163 13.46 10.36 -11.11
C GLY A 163 13.33 11.89 -11.08
N LEU A 164 13.09 12.54 -12.23
CA LEU A 164 12.99 14.00 -12.36
C LEU A 164 11.57 14.49 -12.00
N ARG A 165 11.39 14.88 -10.75
CA ARG A 165 10.11 15.34 -10.19
C ARG A 165 9.86 16.81 -10.50
N SER A 166 8.67 17.14 -10.99
CA SER A 166 8.24 18.52 -11.26
C SER A 166 7.25 19.00 -10.17
N PRO A 167 7.40 20.20 -9.59
CA PRO A 167 6.52 20.68 -8.53
C PRO A 167 5.09 20.93 -9.04
N ILE A 168 4.10 20.74 -8.18
CA ILE A 168 2.71 21.13 -8.45
C ILE A 168 2.45 22.50 -7.84
N SER A 169 2.12 23.48 -8.67
CA SER A 169 1.79 24.84 -8.26
C SER A 169 0.75 25.49 -9.18
N ASP A 170 -0.15 26.27 -8.60
CA ASP A 170 -1.14 27.09 -9.29
C ASP A 170 -0.79 28.59 -9.22
N PHE A 171 -1.13 29.33 -10.27
CA PHE A 171 -0.90 30.78 -10.32
C PHE A 171 -1.74 31.55 -9.29
N TYR A 172 -2.94 31.07 -8.95
CA TYR A 172 -3.83 31.71 -7.98
C TYR A 172 -3.61 31.23 -6.54
N GLY A 173 -2.60 30.39 -6.29
CA GLY A 173 -2.37 29.76 -4.98
C GLY A 173 -3.39 28.69 -4.63
N GLU A 174 -4.16 28.21 -5.61
CA GLU A 174 -5.13 27.12 -5.47
C GLU A 174 -4.50 25.79 -5.92
N ASP A 175 -3.30 25.47 -5.44
CA ASP A 175 -2.54 24.28 -5.87
C ASP A 175 -3.36 22.98 -5.76
N TRP A 176 -4.27 22.92 -4.78
CA TRP A 176 -5.16 21.80 -4.50
C TRP A 176 -6.01 21.37 -5.71
N ILE A 177 -6.31 22.28 -6.66
CA ILE A 177 -7.06 21.90 -7.88
C ILE A 177 -6.24 20.98 -8.79
N TRP A 178 -4.91 21.00 -8.68
CA TRP A 178 -3.99 20.18 -9.47
C TRP A 178 -3.48 18.96 -8.69
N ARG A 179 -3.78 18.87 -7.39
CA ARG A 179 -3.33 17.81 -6.50
C ARG A 179 -4.44 16.81 -6.26
N TYR A 180 -4.47 15.73 -7.05
CA TYR A 180 -5.47 14.68 -6.86
C TYR A 180 -5.40 13.97 -5.50
N LYS A 181 -4.36 14.20 -4.69
CA LYS A 181 -4.27 13.71 -3.29
C LYS A 181 -4.69 14.72 -2.24
N ASP A 182 -4.90 15.97 -2.64
CA ASP A 182 -5.28 17.04 -1.72
C ASP A 182 -6.79 17.01 -1.45
N ILE A 183 -7.24 15.90 -0.87
CA ILE A 183 -8.64 15.66 -0.52
C ILE A 183 -9.14 16.74 0.43
N ARG A 184 -8.31 17.14 1.40
CA ARG A 184 -8.64 18.22 2.34
C ARG A 184 -8.78 19.56 1.62
N GLY A 185 -7.79 19.95 0.82
CA GLY A 185 -7.82 21.19 0.06
C GLY A 185 -9.02 21.27 -0.88
N TRP A 186 -9.34 20.18 -1.59
CA TRP A 186 -10.57 20.09 -2.38
C TRP A 186 -11.82 20.24 -1.51
N TRP A 187 -11.92 19.50 -0.41
CA TRP A 187 -13.11 19.48 0.43
C TRP A 187 -13.40 20.80 1.15
N GLU A 188 -12.38 21.53 1.59
CA GLU A 188 -12.52 22.74 2.43
C GLU A 188 -12.63 24.06 1.65
N ASN A 189 -12.45 24.05 0.32
CA ASN A 189 -12.41 25.26 -0.50
C ASN A 189 -13.60 25.42 -1.44
N PRO A 190 -14.00 26.67 -1.77
CA PRO A 190 -14.97 26.92 -2.83
C PRO A 190 -14.37 26.56 -4.19
N HIS A 191 -15.12 25.82 -5.00
CA HIS A 191 -14.66 25.41 -6.33
C HIS A 191 -14.98 26.47 -7.36
N HIS A 192 -13.97 26.87 -8.13
CA HIS A 192 -14.12 27.80 -9.25
C HIS A 192 -13.47 27.19 -10.48
N GLU A 193 -14.26 26.96 -11.53
CA GLU A 193 -13.75 26.40 -12.78
C GLU A 193 -12.60 27.25 -13.34
N ARG A 194 -11.68 26.57 -14.05
CA ARG A 194 -10.78 27.24 -14.99
C ARG A 194 -11.38 27.07 -16.37
N ARG A 195 -11.69 28.19 -17.03
CA ARG A 195 -12.08 28.22 -18.45
C ARG A 195 -10.98 28.90 -19.23
N ASN A 196 -10.37 28.15 -20.14
CA ASN A 196 -9.16 28.54 -20.87
C ASN A 196 -8.04 29.03 -19.91
N GLY A 197 -7.82 28.30 -18.81
CA GLY A 197 -6.85 28.66 -17.77
C GLY A 197 -7.23 29.84 -16.87
N THR A 198 -8.39 30.47 -17.08
CA THR A 198 -8.84 31.62 -16.27
C THR A 198 -9.84 31.18 -15.22
N ARG A 199 -9.63 31.61 -13.98
CA ARG A 199 -10.52 31.34 -12.84
C ARG A 199 -11.85 32.08 -13.00
N ASP A 200 -12.95 31.33 -12.95
CA ASP A 200 -14.29 31.91 -12.96
C ASP A 200 -14.58 32.69 -11.67
N ALA A 201 -15.35 33.78 -11.81
CA ALA A 201 -15.68 34.65 -10.68
C ALA A 201 -16.69 33.99 -9.72
N GLN A 202 -17.63 33.21 -10.25
CA GLN A 202 -18.62 32.49 -9.44
C GLN A 202 -18.14 31.09 -9.13
N PRO A 203 -18.37 30.59 -7.90
CA PRO A 203 -18.09 29.20 -7.60
C PRO A 203 -19.14 28.28 -8.25
N THR A 204 -18.86 26.98 -8.25
CA THR A 204 -19.81 25.94 -8.59
C THR A 204 -20.87 25.77 -7.48
N ALA A 205 -21.72 24.74 -7.61
CA ALA A 205 -22.69 24.37 -6.59
C ALA A 205 -22.06 23.73 -5.34
N TRP A 206 -20.77 23.38 -5.34
CA TRP A 206 -20.11 22.79 -4.19
C TRP A 206 -20.08 23.77 -3.01
N ILE A 207 -20.52 23.28 -1.85
CA ILE A 207 -20.42 24.01 -0.59
C ILE A 207 -19.27 23.37 0.21
N PRO A 208 -18.25 24.15 0.60
CA PRO A 208 -17.13 23.62 1.39
C PRO A 208 -17.59 22.87 2.62
N ALA A 209 -16.93 21.74 2.88
CA ALA A 209 -17.18 20.87 4.02
C ALA A 209 -18.61 20.30 4.13
N SER A 210 -19.43 20.39 3.08
CA SER A 210 -20.87 20.09 3.17
C SER A 210 -21.20 18.60 3.29
N LYS A 211 -20.35 17.71 2.79
CA LYS A 211 -20.55 16.25 2.81
C LYS A 211 -19.29 15.50 3.22
N PRO A 212 -19.39 14.36 3.92
CA PRO A 212 -18.22 13.54 4.20
C PRO A 212 -17.65 12.91 2.92
N ILE A 213 -16.36 12.61 2.97
CA ILE A 213 -15.64 11.76 2.02
C ILE A 213 -15.79 10.32 2.46
N TRP A 214 -16.04 9.42 1.51
CA TRP A 214 -15.98 7.97 1.70
C TRP A 214 -14.93 7.42 0.74
N PHE A 215 -14.11 6.48 1.22
CA PHE A 215 -13.32 5.66 0.32
C PHE A 215 -14.14 4.42 -0.04
N THR A 216 -14.86 4.50 -1.17
CA THR A 216 -15.69 3.42 -1.70
C THR A 216 -14.87 2.20 -2.08
N GLU A 217 -13.61 2.43 -2.43
CA GLU A 217 -12.56 1.43 -2.46
C GLU A 217 -11.24 2.04 -1.95
N PHE A 218 -10.39 1.24 -1.32
CA PHE A 218 -8.97 1.55 -1.12
C PHE A 218 -8.15 0.28 -0.91
N GLY A 219 -6.85 0.35 -1.19
CA GLY A 219 -5.91 -0.74 -0.93
C GLY A 219 -4.81 -0.79 -1.96
N CYS A 220 -3.99 -1.83 -1.90
CA CYS A 220 -3.00 -2.11 -2.95
C CYS A 220 -2.82 -3.63 -3.12
N ALA A 221 -2.24 -4.01 -4.26
CA ALA A 221 -1.86 -5.37 -4.56
C ALA A 221 -0.73 -5.87 -3.63
N ALA A 222 -0.78 -7.14 -3.23
CA ALA A 222 0.27 -7.80 -2.44
C ALA A 222 1.49 -8.19 -3.30
N ILE A 223 2.11 -7.19 -3.90
CA ILE A 223 3.21 -7.30 -4.84
C ILE A 223 4.27 -6.28 -4.46
N ALA A 224 5.55 -6.60 -4.64
CA ALA A 224 6.63 -5.64 -4.43
C ALA A 224 6.31 -4.33 -5.17
N MET A 225 6.51 -3.20 -4.49
CA MET A 225 6.19 -1.86 -4.97
C MET A 225 4.69 -1.64 -5.25
N GLY A 226 3.80 -2.41 -4.62
CA GLY A 226 2.35 -2.25 -4.72
C GLY A 226 1.86 -0.84 -4.41
N ALA A 227 2.53 -0.16 -3.46
CA ALA A 227 2.24 1.22 -3.09
C ALA A 227 2.61 2.26 -4.17
N ASN A 228 3.42 1.92 -5.18
CA ASN A 228 3.78 2.84 -6.27
C ASN A 228 2.62 3.09 -7.24
N GLU A 229 1.75 2.09 -7.39
CA GLU A 229 0.62 2.16 -8.32
C GLU A 229 -0.52 1.27 -7.80
N PRO A 230 -1.19 1.69 -6.70
CA PRO A 230 -2.15 0.85 -6.00
C PRO A 230 -3.36 0.39 -6.84
N ASN A 231 -3.66 1.10 -7.94
CA ASN A 231 -4.77 0.78 -8.84
C ASN A 231 -4.46 -0.40 -9.78
N VAL A 232 -3.21 -0.83 -9.91
CA VAL A 232 -2.82 -1.89 -10.85
C VAL A 232 -3.11 -3.28 -10.29
N PHE A 233 -3.79 -4.08 -11.11
CA PHE A 233 -4.28 -5.41 -10.76
C PHE A 233 -3.66 -6.46 -11.69
N PRO A 234 -3.29 -7.66 -11.21
CA PRO A 234 -2.61 -8.65 -12.05
C PRO A 234 -3.51 -9.38 -13.06
N ASP A 235 -4.84 -9.23 -12.98
CA ASP A 235 -5.76 -9.91 -13.91
C ASP A 235 -5.71 -9.27 -15.30
N ALA A 236 -5.30 -10.05 -16.29
CA ALA A 236 -5.25 -9.65 -17.70
C ALA A 236 -6.62 -9.25 -18.29
N LYS A 237 -7.74 -9.55 -17.61
CA LYS A 237 -9.08 -9.11 -18.00
C LYS A 237 -9.43 -7.72 -17.47
N SER A 238 -8.64 -7.17 -16.54
CA SER A 238 -8.85 -5.85 -15.98
C SER A 238 -8.38 -4.75 -16.94
N GLY A 239 -9.08 -3.61 -16.94
CA GLY A 239 -8.59 -2.39 -17.60
C GLY A 239 -7.32 -1.84 -16.96
N SER A 240 -7.05 -2.22 -15.71
CA SER A 240 -5.86 -1.87 -14.94
C SER A 240 -4.85 -3.03 -14.85
N ALA A 241 -4.87 -3.95 -15.83
CA ALA A 241 -3.98 -5.10 -15.88
C ALA A 241 -2.51 -4.68 -15.90
N GLY A 242 -1.68 -5.21 -15.00
CA GLY A 242 -0.24 -4.96 -15.04
C GLY A 242 0.51 -5.37 -13.79
N ILE A 243 1.73 -4.85 -13.70
CA ILE A 243 2.55 -4.86 -12.49
C ILE A 243 2.82 -3.40 -12.09
N PRO A 244 2.82 -3.07 -10.78
CA PRO A 244 3.10 -1.72 -10.35
C PRO A 244 4.46 -1.22 -10.83
N ARG A 245 4.57 0.09 -11.02
CA ARG A 245 5.79 0.75 -11.53
C ARG A 245 7.03 0.30 -10.77
N PHE A 246 8.07 -0.05 -11.52
CA PHE A 246 9.37 -0.53 -11.06
C PHE A 246 9.37 -1.90 -10.35
N SER A 247 8.21 -2.54 -10.17
CA SER A 247 8.11 -3.87 -9.59
C SER A 247 8.71 -4.93 -10.51
N THR A 248 9.25 -6.00 -9.92
CA THR A 248 9.64 -7.23 -10.61
C THR A 248 8.54 -8.30 -10.58
N GLY A 249 7.38 -8.01 -10.01
CA GLY A 249 6.23 -8.93 -9.95
C GLY A 249 6.22 -9.91 -8.77
N GLY A 250 7.20 -9.84 -7.87
CA GLY A 250 7.27 -10.73 -6.70
C GLY A 250 6.18 -10.43 -5.66
N ARG A 251 5.54 -11.47 -5.11
CA ARG A 251 4.58 -11.33 -4.00
C ARG A 251 5.23 -10.65 -2.80
N ASN A 252 4.54 -9.70 -2.20
CA ASN A 252 4.92 -9.05 -0.96
C ASN A 252 3.64 -8.72 -0.17
N ASP A 253 3.38 -9.46 0.91
CA ASP A 253 2.17 -9.23 1.73
C ASP A 253 2.36 -8.06 2.71
N LEU A 254 3.60 -7.78 3.13
CA LEU A 254 3.90 -6.68 4.06
C LEU A 254 3.54 -5.32 3.47
N VAL A 255 3.80 -5.09 2.18
CA VAL A 255 3.46 -3.81 1.52
C VAL A 255 1.95 -3.59 1.47
N GLN A 256 1.16 -4.64 1.24
CA GLN A 256 -0.30 -4.56 1.32
C GLN A 256 -0.75 -4.25 2.75
N TYR A 257 -0.25 -5.01 3.72
CA TYR A 257 -0.58 -4.83 5.14
C TYR A 257 -0.28 -3.40 5.60
N ARG A 258 0.94 -2.91 5.35
CA ARG A 258 1.38 -1.57 5.74
C ARG A 258 0.60 -0.48 5.00
N THR A 259 0.34 -0.63 3.70
CA THR A 259 -0.46 0.36 2.96
C THR A 259 -1.86 0.52 3.56
N LEU A 260 -2.54 -0.59 3.86
CA LEU A 260 -3.88 -0.57 4.45
C LEU A 260 -3.87 0.01 5.87
N LEU A 261 -2.93 -0.44 6.71
CA LEU A 261 -2.81 0.00 8.10
C LEU A 261 -2.51 1.50 8.19
N GLU A 262 -1.58 1.99 7.38
CA GLU A 262 -1.15 3.39 7.43
C GLU A 262 -2.23 4.33 6.88
N GLN A 263 -3.01 3.91 5.88
CA GLN A 263 -4.21 4.62 5.44
C GLN A 263 -5.24 4.73 6.59
N LEU A 264 -5.57 3.63 7.26
CA LEU A 264 -6.54 3.63 8.37
C LEU A 264 -6.07 4.55 9.52
N ARG A 265 -4.80 4.44 9.91
CA ARG A 265 -4.20 5.28 10.97
C ARG A 265 -4.17 6.76 10.62
N TRP A 266 -3.86 7.10 9.37
CA TRP A 266 -3.79 8.50 8.96
C TRP A 266 -5.15 9.20 9.08
N TRP A 267 -6.24 8.53 8.73
CA TRP A 267 -7.57 9.13 8.80
C TRP A 267 -8.24 9.00 10.17
N ASP A 268 -7.73 8.17 11.08
CA ASP A 268 -8.23 8.11 12.45
C ASP A 268 -7.72 9.28 13.29
N ASN A 269 -8.60 10.22 13.68
CA ASN A 269 -8.27 11.34 14.57
C ASN A 269 -7.84 10.91 15.99
N GLY A 270 -8.11 9.66 16.39
CA GLY A 270 -7.64 9.06 17.63
C GLY A 270 -6.20 8.55 17.58
N GLU A 271 -5.59 8.43 16.39
CA GLU A 271 -4.24 7.86 16.23
C GLU A 271 -3.18 8.77 16.92
N PRO A 272 -2.44 8.24 17.92
CA PRO A 272 -1.43 9.00 18.65
C PRO A 272 -0.27 9.45 17.77
N GLY A 273 0.30 10.61 18.10
CA GLY A 273 1.52 11.10 17.44
C GLY A 273 1.33 11.70 16.05
N LEU A 274 0.08 11.78 15.55
CA LEU A 274 -0.23 12.38 14.26
C LEU A 274 -0.90 13.78 14.36
N PRO A 275 -0.71 14.67 13.36
CA PRO A 275 -1.26 16.04 13.37
C PRO A 275 -2.80 16.07 13.33
N LEU A 276 -3.46 16.71 14.30
CA LEU A 276 -4.93 16.68 14.46
C LEU A 276 -5.72 17.35 13.33
N ASP A 277 -5.09 18.17 12.50
CA ASP A 277 -5.76 18.90 11.41
C ASP A 277 -5.80 18.11 10.08
N ARG A 278 -5.17 16.94 10.02
CA ARG A 278 -5.15 16.09 8.80
C ARG A 278 -6.53 15.62 8.33
N ASN A 279 -7.47 15.46 9.27
CA ASN A 279 -8.85 15.02 9.00
C ASN A 279 -9.85 15.94 9.74
N PRO A 280 -10.11 17.14 9.19
CA PRO A 280 -10.86 18.17 9.88
C PRO A 280 -12.31 17.78 10.16
N VAL A 281 -12.92 18.39 11.18
CA VAL A 281 -14.35 18.24 11.48
C VAL A 281 -15.16 19.27 10.70
N SER A 282 -16.21 18.82 10.02
CA SER A 282 -17.11 19.70 9.29
C SER A 282 -17.90 20.61 10.25
N PRO A 283 -17.97 21.93 10.00
CA PRO A 283 -18.88 22.81 10.71
C PRO A 283 -20.35 22.61 10.29
N VAL A 284 -20.62 21.88 9.19
CA VAL A 284 -21.97 21.66 8.63
C VAL A 284 -22.66 20.48 9.30
N TYR A 285 -21.98 19.33 9.38
CA TYR A 285 -22.54 18.09 9.94
C TYR A 285 -21.87 17.63 11.25
N GLY A 286 -20.81 18.30 11.71
CA GLY A 286 -20.19 18.05 13.01
C GLY A 286 -19.34 16.77 13.12
N GLY A 287 -19.10 16.07 12.01
CA GLY A 287 -18.26 14.86 11.94
C GLY A 287 -16.95 15.09 11.18
N ALA A 288 -16.03 14.12 11.23
CA ALA A 288 -14.78 14.16 10.48
C ALA A 288 -15.01 14.15 8.95
N MET A 289 -14.11 14.78 8.20
CA MET A 289 -14.11 14.79 6.73
C MET A 289 -14.16 13.37 6.18
N LEU A 290 -13.33 12.46 6.69
CA LEU A 290 -13.34 11.04 6.38
C LEU A 290 -13.31 10.22 7.67
N GLU A 291 -14.40 9.53 7.99
CA GLU A 291 -14.42 8.59 9.12
C GLU A 291 -13.81 7.25 8.68
N PRO A 292 -12.87 6.63 9.43
CA PRO A 292 -12.31 5.32 9.09
C PRO A 292 -13.34 4.21 8.84
N SER A 293 -14.51 4.27 9.50
CA SER A 293 -15.60 3.32 9.25
C SER A 293 -16.24 3.44 7.86
N ASN A 294 -15.94 4.52 7.12
CA ASN A 294 -16.39 4.76 5.74
C ASN A 294 -15.24 4.57 4.73
N MET A 295 -14.25 3.75 5.08
CA MET A 295 -13.20 3.27 4.18
C MET A 295 -13.40 1.77 3.92
N PHE A 296 -13.64 1.40 2.66
CA PHE A 296 -13.97 0.03 2.27
C PHE A 296 -12.79 -0.63 1.54
N ALA A 297 -12.11 -1.55 2.23
CA ALA A 297 -10.88 -2.16 1.70
C ALA A 297 -11.17 -3.13 0.56
N TRP A 298 -10.45 -2.97 -0.55
CA TRP A 298 -10.50 -3.88 -1.70
C TRP A 298 -9.38 -4.94 -1.57
N ALA A 299 -9.65 -6.24 -1.61
CA ALA A 299 -10.98 -6.87 -1.66
C ALA A 299 -11.09 -8.13 -0.80
N TRP A 300 -12.29 -8.39 -0.31
CA TRP A 300 -12.64 -9.65 0.34
C TRP A 300 -13.53 -10.50 -0.57
N ASP A 301 -13.05 -11.69 -0.93
CA ASP A 301 -13.79 -12.65 -1.74
C ASP A 301 -14.75 -13.48 -0.87
N ALA A 302 -15.94 -13.77 -1.40
CA ALA A 302 -16.92 -14.61 -0.71
C ALA A 302 -16.54 -16.11 -0.73
N ARG A 303 -15.64 -16.53 -1.64
CA ARG A 303 -15.14 -17.92 -1.68
C ARG A 303 -14.27 -18.20 -0.44
N PRO A 304 -14.42 -19.38 0.19
CA PRO A 304 -13.73 -19.68 1.42
C PRO A 304 -12.23 -19.86 1.19
N PHE A 305 -11.41 -19.29 2.07
CA PHE A 305 -9.97 -19.55 2.13
C PHE A 305 -9.69 -20.83 2.93
N PRO A 306 -8.74 -21.70 2.53
CA PRO A 306 -7.82 -21.58 1.39
C PRO A 306 -8.35 -22.20 0.09
N ALA A 307 -9.61 -22.67 0.06
CA ALA A 307 -10.19 -23.27 -1.14
C ALA A 307 -10.01 -22.30 -2.32
N PHE A 308 -10.48 -21.06 -2.22
CA PHE A 308 -9.88 -19.98 -3.01
C PHE A 308 -8.59 -19.53 -2.30
N PRO A 309 -7.43 -19.54 -2.97
CA PRO A 309 -7.22 -19.67 -4.42
C PRO A 309 -6.88 -21.07 -4.97
N GLN A 310 -6.84 -22.12 -4.15
CA GLN A 310 -6.29 -23.44 -4.52
C GLN A 310 -7.14 -24.31 -5.46
N ALA A 311 -8.47 -24.26 -5.43
CA ALA A 311 -9.31 -25.15 -6.25
C ALA A 311 -9.43 -24.60 -7.69
N THR A 312 -8.31 -24.61 -8.40
CA THR A 312 -8.19 -24.08 -9.77
C THR A 312 -8.88 -24.96 -10.82
N ASP A 313 -9.37 -26.14 -10.43
CA ASP A 313 -10.29 -26.97 -11.20
C ASP A 313 -11.72 -26.42 -11.19
N LEU A 314 -12.10 -25.67 -10.14
CA LEU A 314 -13.39 -25.00 -10.01
C LEU A 314 -13.35 -23.52 -10.43
N TRP A 315 -12.24 -22.83 -10.15
CA TRP A 315 -12.09 -21.38 -10.40
C TRP A 315 -10.93 -21.06 -11.32
N SER A 316 -11.12 -20.11 -12.24
CA SER A 316 -10.13 -19.77 -13.27
C SER A 316 -9.08 -18.73 -12.86
N ASP A 317 -9.31 -18.03 -11.75
CA ASP A 317 -8.62 -16.79 -11.35
C ASP A 317 -7.77 -16.95 -10.08
N GLY A 318 -7.60 -18.17 -9.57
CA GLY A 318 -6.81 -18.42 -8.35
C GLY A 318 -5.35 -17.93 -8.43
N ALA A 319 -4.75 -17.92 -9.62
CA ALA A 319 -3.40 -17.40 -9.81
C ALA A 319 -3.28 -15.90 -9.47
N ASN A 320 -4.34 -15.12 -9.68
CA ASN A 320 -4.35 -13.67 -9.44
C ASN A 320 -4.26 -13.35 -7.93
N TRP A 321 -4.70 -14.26 -7.05
CA TRP A 321 -4.60 -14.07 -5.61
C TRP A 321 -3.15 -13.82 -5.16
N GLN A 322 -2.15 -14.47 -5.77
CA GLN A 322 -0.76 -14.40 -5.32
C GLN A 322 -0.21 -12.98 -5.27
N THR A 323 -0.63 -12.11 -6.18
CA THR A 323 -0.13 -10.73 -6.30
C THR A 323 -1.23 -9.69 -6.42
N GLY A 324 -2.50 -10.07 -6.23
CA GLY A 324 -3.63 -9.14 -6.29
C GLY A 324 -4.04 -8.61 -4.91
N HIS A 325 -5.14 -7.86 -4.89
CA HIS A 325 -5.63 -7.12 -3.73
C HIS A 325 -6.35 -7.97 -2.68
N TRP A 326 -6.64 -9.24 -2.96
CA TRP A 326 -7.41 -10.10 -2.06
C TRP A 326 -6.84 -10.15 -0.63
N LEU A 327 -7.72 -9.96 0.35
CA LEU A 327 -7.40 -9.95 1.77
C LEU A 327 -7.59 -11.33 2.42
N ASN A 328 -8.29 -12.24 1.73
CA ASN A 328 -8.55 -13.61 2.18
C ASN A 328 -7.23 -14.32 2.50
N GLY A 329 -7.06 -14.73 3.76
CA GLY A 329 -5.86 -15.39 4.25
C GLY A 329 -4.70 -14.46 4.62
N ARG A 330 -4.81 -13.15 4.38
CA ARG A 330 -3.74 -12.17 4.67
C ARG A 330 -3.99 -11.30 5.90
N LEU A 331 -5.26 -11.00 6.22
CA LEU A 331 -5.59 -10.13 7.38
C LEU A 331 -5.09 -10.67 8.72
N GLY A 332 -4.89 -11.99 8.85
CA GLY A 332 -4.37 -12.62 10.06
C GLY A 332 -2.85 -12.80 10.09
N GLY A 333 -2.12 -12.36 9.06
CA GLY A 333 -0.67 -12.47 9.04
C GLY A 333 0.01 -11.47 9.97
N CYS A 334 1.28 -11.73 10.26
CA CYS A 334 2.05 -11.05 11.29
C CYS A 334 3.28 -10.39 10.66
N PRO A 335 3.37 -9.04 10.64
CA PRO A 335 4.63 -8.34 10.42
C PRO A 335 5.69 -8.80 11.44
N ALA A 336 6.93 -8.97 10.98
CA ALA A 336 8.00 -9.52 11.81
C ALA A 336 8.32 -8.63 13.02
N ASP A 337 8.35 -7.31 12.83
CA ASP A 337 8.57 -6.32 13.88
C ASP A 337 7.47 -6.36 14.94
N GLU A 338 6.20 -6.41 14.52
CA GLU A 338 5.06 -6.51 15.44
C GLU A 338 5.05 -7.84 16.21
N LEU A 339 5.36 -8.95 15.54
CA LEU A 339 5.45 -10.27 16.17
C LEU A 339 6.58 -10.34 17.20
N ILE A 340 7.76 -9.85 16.85
CA ILE A 340 8.93 -9.81 17.74
C ILE A 340 8.62 -8.92 18.96
N ALA A 341 8.02 -7.75 18.75
CA ALA A 341 7.61 -6.84 19.82
C ALA A 341 6.60 -7.50 20.77
N ALA A 342 5.61 -8.21 20.24
CA ALA A 342 4.63 -8.94 21.04
C ALA A 342 5.28 -10.04 21.90
N ILE A 343 6.15 -10.87 21.31
CA ILE A 343 6.88 -11.93 22.04
C ILE A 343 7.78 -11.32 23.11
N ALA A 344 8.46 -10.21 22.79
CA ALA A 344 9.32 -9.52 23.74
C ALA A 344 8.53 -8.98 24.94
N ALA A 345 7.38 -8.34 24.70
CA ALA A 345 6.49 -7.84 25.74
C ALA A 345 5.98 -8.97 26.66
N ASP A 346 5.53 -10.09 26.08
CA ASP A 346 5.05 -11.26 26.84
C ASP A 346 6.13 -11.86 27.76
N ASN A 347 7.40 -11.69 27.39
CA ASN A 347 8.54 -12.23 28.13
C ASN A 347 9.32 -11.17 28.92
N SER A 348 8.82 -9.92 28.98
CA SER A 348 9.52 -8.78 29.60
C SER A 348 10.95 -8.57 29.08
N ALA A 349 11.17 -8.89 27.80
CA ALA A 349 12.40 -8.54 27.09
C ALA A 349 12.25 -7.11 26.55
N ALA A 350 13.17 -6.22 26.90
CA ALA A 350 13.14 -4.84 26.45
C ALA A 350 13.98 -4.67 25.18
N PHE A 351 13.33 -4.24 24.11
CA PHE A 351 14.00 -3.68 22.95
C PHE A 351 13.72 -2.18 22.90
N GLU A 352 14.74 -1.38 22.64
CA GLU A 352 14.56 0.05 22.36
C GLU A 352 14.04 0.24 20.93
N VAL A 353 14.62 -0.50 19.98
CA VAL A 353 14.27 -0.43 18.56
C VAL A 353 14.07 -1.84 17.96
N ILE A 354 13.02 -2.01 17.15
CA ILE A 354 12.78 -3.19 16.32
C ILE A 354 12.44 -2.70 14.91
N ASP A 355 13.47 -2.52 14.09
CA ASP A 355 13.34 -2.02 12.72
C ASP A 355 13.59 -3.15 11.74
N CYS A 356 12.53 -3.83 11.28
CA CYS A 356 12.69 -4.89 10.30
C CYS A 356 11.47 -5.12 9.41
N ASP A 357 11.76 -5.51 8.18
CA ASP A 357 10.76 -6.03 7.27
C ASP A 357 10.65 -7.55 7.39
N GLY A 358 9.42 -8.03 7.38
CA GLY A 358 9.10 -9.44 7.27
C GLY A 358 7.62 -9.66 7.45
N PHE A 359 7.12 -10.76 6.91
CA PHE A 359 5.73 -11.17 7.06
C PHE A 359 5.67 -12.68 7.18
N VAL A 360 4.94 -13.17 8.16
CA VAL A 360 4.62 -14.59 8.33
C VAL A 360 3.11 -14.75 8.42
N ASP A 361 2.57 -15.86 7.91
CA ASP A 361 1.14 -16.14 8.03
C ASP A 361 0.76 -16.56 9.47
N GLY A 362 1.75 -16.93 10.28
CA GLY A 362 1.59 -17.27 11.69
C GLY A 362 2.88 -17.79 12.33
N PHE A 363 2.87 -17.89 13.66
CA PHE A 363 3.98 -18.42 14.46
C PHE A 363 3.44 -19.29 15.58
N ALA A 364 4.00 -20.50 15.72
CA ALA A 364 3.65 -21.43 16.79
C ALA A 364 4.75 -21.43 17.87
N SER A 365 4.46 -20.80 19.01
CA SER A 365 5.39 -20.81 20.14
C SER A 365 5.63 -22.26 20.62
N PRO A 366 6.89 -22.67 20.87
CA PRO A 366 7.23 -24.04 21.30
C PRO A 366 6.81 -24.35 22.76
N GLY A 367 5.99 -23.51 23.39
CA GLY A 367 5.47 -23.69 24.74
C GLY A 367 6.15 -22.75 25.75
N LEU A 368 6.34 -23.23 26.99
CA LEU A 368 7.01 -22.48 28.05
C LEU A 368 8.53 -22.55 27.86
N VAL A 369 9.06 -21.63 27.06
CA VAL A 369 10.49 -21.51 26.77
C VAL A 369 10.98 -20.10 27.14
N PRO A 370 12.31 -19.91 27.35
CA PRO A 370 12.86 -18.56 27.47
C PRO A 370 12.60 -17.74 26.18
N ALA A 371 12.42 -16.42 26.32
CA ALA A 371 12.18 -15.50 25.19
C ALA A 371 13.09 -15.76 23.98
N ARG A 372 14.39 -15.98 24.25
CA ARG A 372 15.40 -16.28 23.23
C ARG A 372 15.02 -17.44 22.33
N ALA A 373 14.45 -18.51 22.87
CA ALA A 373 14.08 -19.69 22.08
C ALA A 373 12.96 -19.41 21.07
N SER A 374 12.12 -18.41 21.32
CA SER A 374 11.09 -17.95 20.37
C SER A 374 11.62 -16.87 19.41
N LEU A 375 12.49 -15.99 19.91
CA LEU A 375 13.01 -14.84 19.14
C LEU A 375 14.14 -15.23 18.18
N GLU A 376 15.08 -16.09 18.58
CA GLU A 376 16.26 -16.45 17.80
C GLU A 376 15.92 -17.08 16.43
N PRO A 377 14.90 -17.96 16.30
CA PRO A 377 14.48 -18.45 14.99
C PRO A 377 13.92 -17.34 14.08
N LEU A 378 13.22 -16.36 14.65
CA LEU A 378 12.65 -15.22 13.90
C LEU A 378 13.74 -14.24 13.45
N THR A 379 14.67 -13.89 14.35
CA THR A 379 15.82 -13.05 13.98
C THR A 379 16.68 -13.72 12.93
N ALA A 380 16.88 -15.05 13.02
CA ALA A 380 17.57 -15.81 12.00
C ALA A 380 16.81 -15.83 10.66
N LEU A 381 15.48 -16.05 10.66
CA LEU A 381 14.64 -16.08 9.46
C LEU A 381 14.70 -14.77 8.67
N HIS A 382 14.61 -13.64 9.39
CA HIS A 382 14.62 -12.30 8.79
C HIS A 382 16.01 -11.68 8.66
N ALA A 383 17.07 -12.44 8.99
CA ALA A 383 18.47 -11.99 8.96
C ALA A 383 18.71 -10.68 9.72
N LEU A 384 18.19 -10.60 10.94
CA LEU A 384 18.29 -9.42 11.80
C LEU A 384 19.64 -9.39 12.53
N SER A 385 20.25 -8.22 12.55
CA SER A 385 21.36 -7.90 13.44
C SER A 385 20.81 -7.43 14.78
N HIS A 386 21.61 -7.60 15.84
CA HIS A 386 21.31 -7.08 17.15
C HIS A 386 22.50 -6.29 17.67
N ASP A 387 22.22 -5.17 18.30
CA ASP A 387 23.19 -4.36 19.02
C ASP A 387 22.65 -4.00 20.41
N GLU A 388 23.55 -3.63 21.32
CA GLU A 388 23.22 -3.23 22.68
C GLU A 388 23.89 -1.89 22.98
N ASN A 389 23.10 -0.95 23.49
CA ASN A 389 23.57 0.36 23.96
C ASN A 389 23.19 0.56 25.43
N ALA A 390 23.44 1.75 25.98
CA ALA A 390 23.10 2.06 27.37
C ALA A 390 21.59 2.06 27.67
N GLN A 391 20.73 2.18 26.64
CA GLN A 391 19.28 2.22 26.73
C GLN A 391 18.63 0.82 26.57
N GLY A 392 19.26 -0.11 25.85
CA GLY A 392 18.76 -1.47 25.69
C GLY A 392 19.29 -2.19 24.46
N MET A 393 18.59 -3.27 24.08
CA MET A 393 18.87 -4.03 22.86
C MET A 393 18.11 -3.44 21.67
N ASN A 394 18.73 -3.44 20.51
CA ASN A 394 18.13 -3.07 19.23
C ASN A 394 18.12 -4.27 18.29
N LEU A 395 17.12 -4.34 17.43
CA LEU A 395 17.05 -5.28 16.31
C LEU A 395 16.89 -4.50 15.02
N ARG A 396 17.74 -4.78 14.04
CA ARG A 396 17.72 -4.12 12.74
C ARG A 396 17.83 -5.13 11.61
N GLY A 397 16.92 -5.02 10.66
CA GLY A 397 17.04 -5.66 9.36
C GLY A 397 18.07 -4.96 8.49
N LYS A 398 18.62 -5.67 7.50
CA LYS A 398 19.66 -5.15 6.60
C LYS A 398 19.33 -3.80 5.94
N ALA A 399 18.05 -3.56 5.62
CA ALA A 399 17.58 -2.33 5.00
C ALA A 399 17.68 -1.10 5.93
N TYR A 400 17.69 -1.33 7.23
CA TYR A 400 17.71 -0.31 8.30
C TYR A 400 19.11 -0.10 8.89
N GLY A 401 20.13 -0.72 8.30
CA GLY A 401 21.52 -0.54 8.72
C GLY A 401 22.10 0.77 8.18
N GLU A 402 22.88 1.45 9.01
CA GLU A 402 23.58 2.66 8.58
C GLU A 402 24.79 2.32 7.71
N LEU A 403 24.92 3.01 6.58
CA LEU A 403 26.12 2.93 5.74
C LEU A 403 27.16 3.94 6.23
N VAL A 404 28.27 3.42 6.74
CA VAL A 404 29.40 4.26 7.19
C VAL A 404 30.54 4.19 6.19
N ALA A 405 30.95 5.36 5.68
CA ALA A 405 32.15 5.49 4.87
C ALA A 405 33.38 5.59 5.79
N ILE A 406 34.29 4.63 5.66
CA ILE A 406 35.57 4.60 6.40
C ILE A 406 36.68 4.99 5.44
N ASP A 407 37.44 6.03 5.80
CA ASP A 407 38.64 6.43 5.05
C ASP A 407 39.77 5.41 5.31
N PRO A 408 40.42 4.84 4.28
CA PRO A 408 41.59 4.00 4.45
C PRO A 408 42.70 4.62 5.30
N ALA A 409 42.81 5.95 5.35
CA ALA A 409 43.78 6.67 6.18
C ALA A 409 43.46 6.59 7.68
N ASP A 410 42.24 6.22 8.06
CA ASP A 410 41.83 6.06 9.46
C ASP A 410 42.00 4.62 9.98
N LEU A 411 42.47 3.71 9.15
CA LEU A 411 42.79 2.34 9.57
C LEU A 411 44.02 2.35 10.47
N VAL A 412 43.95 1.64 11.58
CA VAL A 412 45.03 1.49 12.54
C VAL A 412 45.46 0.03 12.65
N GLY A 413 46.74 -0.20 12.91
CA GLY A 413 47.31 -1.52 13.11
C GLY A 413 48.47 -1.45 14.10
N GLU A 414 48.88 -2.61 14.61
CA GLU A 414 50.08 -2.72 15.45
C GLU A 414 51.36 -2.67 14.60
N ASP A 415 52.48 -2.25 15.19
CA ASP A 415 53.76 -2.16 14.48
C ASP A 415 54.18 -3.54 13.92
N GLY A 416 54.30 -3.61 12.59
CA GLY A 416 54.71 -4.83 11.88
C GLY A 416 53.55 -5.70 11.38
N GLU A 417 52.30 -5.37 11.71
CA GLU A 417 51.11 -6.08 11.25
C GLU A 417 50.41 -5.32 10.10
N PRO A 418 49.72 -6.02 9.17
CA PRO A 418 48.92 -5.37 8.15
C PRO A 418 47.71 -4.66 8.77
N VAL A 419 47.47 -3.42 8.36
CA VAL A 419 46.32 -2.60 8.81
C VAL A 419 44.96 -3.11 8.32
N MET A 420 44.96 -4.05 7.37
CA MET A 420 43.77 -4.68 6.80
C MET A 420 44.08 -6.12 6.41
N LEU A 421 43.30 -7.05 6.96
CA LEU A 421 43.31 -8.46 6.59
C LEU A 421 42.03 -8.76 5.81
N ARG A 422 42.18 -9.40 4.65
CA ARG A 422 41.06 -9.87 3.84
C ARG A 422 41.15 -11.38 3.73
N ASP A 423 40.21 -12.05 4.38
CA ASP A 423 40.03 -13.49 4.25
C ASP A 423 38.92 -13.79 3.24
N ARG A 424 39.10 -14.84 2.45
CA ARG A 424 38.12 -15.28 1.47
C ARG A 424 37.90 -16.77 1.61
N GLN A 425 36.69 -17.12 2.05
CA GLN A 425 36.28 -18.49 2.23
C GLN A 425 36.35 -19.27 0.91
N GLN A 426 36.83 -20.51 1.00
CA GLN A 426 36.93 -21.41 -0.14
C GLN A 426 35.54 -21.77 -0.66
N GLU A 427 35.38 -21.80 -1.99
CA GLU A 427 34.08 -22.03 -2.62
C GLU A 427 33.43 -23.36 -2.21
N SER A 428 34.21 -24.42 -2.04
CA SER A 428 33.73 -25.75 -1.61
C SER A 428 33.10 -25.77 -0.22
N GLU A 429 33.34 -24.73 0.59
CA GLU A 429 32.80 -24.59 1.93
C GLU A 429 31.51 -23.77 2.00
N LEU A 430 31.13 -23.12 0.90
CA LEU A 430 29.90 -22.36 0.80
C LEU A 430 28.69 -23.29 0.59
N PRO A 431 27.48 -22.89 1.01
CA PRO A 431 26.28 -23.67 0.71
C PRO A 431 25.97 -23.65 -0.79
N ARG A 432 25.69 -24.81 -1.37
CA ARG A 432 25.04 -24.91 -2.68
C ARG A 432 23.53 -24.75 -2.56
N GLU A 433 22.97 -25.25 -1.46
CA GLU A 433 21.53 -25.32 -1.22
C GLU A 433 21.21 -24.75 0.17
N ALA A 434 20.09 -24.05 0.26
CA ALA A 434 19.52 -23.54 1.49
C ALA A 434 18.09 -24.08 1.63
N GLU A 435 17.76 -24.63 2.79
CA GLU A 435 16.48 -25.26 3.07
C GLU A 435 15.82 -24.64 4.30
N LEU A 436 14.50 -24.46 4.23
CA LEU A 436 13.66 -24.00 5.33
C LEU A 436 12.54 -25.01 5.55
N ALA A 437 12.53 -25.63 6.72
CA ALA A 437 11.39 -26.37 7.24
C ALA A 437 10.42 -25.37 7.89
N HIS A 438 9.17 -25.39 7.44
CA HIS A 438 8.11 -24.50 7.89
C HIS A 438 6.74 -25.19 7.77
N VAL A 439 5.68 -24.54 8.22
CA VAL A 439 4.30 -25.00 8.06
C VAL A 439 3.63 -24.25 6.90
N SER A 440 2.66 -24.87 6.22
CA SER A 440 1.88 -24.18 5.18
C SER A 440 0.36 -24.29 5.38
N VAL A 441 -0.31 -23.15 5.38
CA VAL A 441 -1.79 -23.08 5.42
C VAL A 441 -2.44 -23.75 4.20
N PHE A 442 -1.72 -23.77 3.07
CA PHE A 442 -2.16 -24.37 1.81
C PHE A 442 -2.06 -25.90 1.78
N ASN A 443 -1.47 -26.52 2.80
CA ASN A 443 -1.41 -27.96 2.94
C ASN A 443 -1.91 -28.41 4.32
N GLY A 444 -3.01 -27.81 4.80
CA GLY A 444 -3.64 -28.20 6.06
C GLY A 444 -2.79 -27.98 7.30
N HIS A 445 -1.84 -27.04 7.27
CA HIS A 445 -0.82 -26.83 8.32
C HIS A 445 0.13 -28.01 8.51
N GLU A 446 0.39 -28.79 7.47
CA GLU A 446 1.46 -29.78 7.48
C GLU A 446 2.84 -29.13 7.33
N ALA A 447 3.87 -29.83 7.80
CA ALA A 447 5.27 -29.45 7.63
C ALA A 447 5.69 -29.57 6.15
N VAL A 448 6.39 -28.55 5.67
CA VAL A 448 6.86 -28.38 4.29
C VAL A 448 8.35 -28.00 4.33
N LEU A 449 9.13 -28.56 3.41
CA LEU A 449 10.53 -28.17 3.19
C LEU A 449 10.64 -27.37 1.89
N SER A 450 10.90 -26.07 2.01
CA SER A 450 11.18 -25.19 0.87
C SER A 450 12.68 -25.05 0.68
N ARG A 451 13.15 -24.96 -0.56
CA ARG A 451 14.59 -24.95 -0.87
C ARG A 451 14.96 -24.03 -2.03
N SER A 452 16.14 -23.46 -1.93
CA SER A 452 16.82 -22.72 -3.00
C SER A 452 18.18 -23.35 -3.28
N ARG A 453 18.60 -23.38 -4.55
CA ARG A 453 19.86 -24.00 -4.97
C ARG A 453 20.59 -23.18 -6.03
N ARG A 454 21.91 -23.04 -5.90
CA ARG A 454 22.77 -22.57 -6.99
C ARG A 454 22.97 -23.65 -8.06
N LEU A 455 22.73 -23.26 -9.30
CA LEU A 455 22.95 -24.11 -10.47
C LEU A 455 24.43 -24.20 -10.87
N THR A 456 25.21 -23.15 -10.58
CA THR A 456 26.63 -23.04 -10.93
C THR A 456 27.48 -22.79 -9.67
N SER A 457 28.05 -23.87 -9.13
CA SER A 457 29.06 -23.86 -8.05
C SER A 457 29.78 -25.21 -7.97
N GLY A 458 31.04 -25.21 -7.54
CA GLY A 458 31.75 -26.43 -7.12
C GLY A 458 31.40 -26.92 -5.71
N ALA A 459 30.57 -26.16 -4.99
CA ALA A 459 30.16 -26.48 -3.62
C ALA A 459 29.09 -27.58 -3.56
N GLU A 460 29.04 -28.33 -2.45
CA GLU A 460 28.05 -29.40 -2.23
C GLU A 460 27.28 -29.27 -0.90
N ARG A 461 27.64 -28.30 -0.04
CA ARG A 461 27.04 -28.16 1.29
C ARG A 461 25.58 -27.71 1.22
N ILE A 462 24.81 -28.15 2.20
CA ILE A 462 23.42 -27.73 2.43
C ILE A 462 23.37 -27.03 3.78
N VAL A 463 22.67 -25.90 3.85
CA VAL A 463 22.34 -25.23 5.11
C VAL A 463 20.84 -25.30 5.30
N SER A 464 20.40 -25.88 6.40
CA SER A 464 18.98 -26.04 6.70
C SER A 464 18.61 -25.26 7.95
N MET A 465 17.39 -24.73 7.98
CA MET A 465 16.81 -24.10 9.17
C MET A 465 15.42 -24.64 9.43
N ASP A 466 15.07 -24.77 10.70
CA ASP A 466 13.75 -25.19 11.17
C ASP A 466 13.18 -24.05 12.01
N VAL A 467 12.05 -23.50 11.55
CA VAL A 467 11.41 -22.36 12.19
C VAL A 467 9.92 -22.65 12.32
N PRO A 468 9.32 -22.49 13.50
CA PRO A 468 7.91 -22.80 13.74
C PRO A 468 6.98 -21.68 13.22
N VAL A 469 7.16 -21.30 11.95
CA VAL A 469 6.35 -20.30 11.23
C VAL A 469 5.45 -20.96 10.21
N VAL A 470 4.32 -20.30 9.94
CA VAL A 470 3.47 -20.59 8.80
C VAL A 470 3.85 -19.64 7.66
N LEU A 471 4.17 -20.21 6.51
CA LEU A 471 4.56 -19.47 5.31
C LEU A 471 4.00 -20.14 4.05
N ALA A 472 3.72 -19.32 3.04
CA ALA A 472 3.60 -19.80 1.67
C ALA A 472 4.95 -20.35 1.17
N PRO A 473 5.00 -21.51 0.48
CA PRO A 473 6.25 -22.09 -0.02
C PRO A 473 7.04 -21.17 -0.96
N SER A 474 6.35 -20.32 -1.74
CA SER A 474 6.99 -19.33 -2.61
C SER A 474 7.74 -18.25 -1.82
N VAL A 475 7.17 -17.77 -0.72
CA VAL A 475 7.81 -16.80 0.19
C VAL A 475 9.00 -17.43 0.89
N ALA A 476 8.83 -18.65 1.43
CA ALA A 476 9.91 -19.43 2.04
C ALA A 476 11.10 -19.65 1.09
N THR A 477 10.82 -19.94 -0.19
CA THR A 477 11.84 -20.08 -1.24
C THR A 477 12.58 -18.76 -1.48
N GLY A 478 11.86 -17.63 -1.53
CA GLY A 478 12.47 -16.29 -1.67
C GLY A 478 13.40 -15.92 -0.51
N ILE A 479 13.03 -16.28 0.72
CA ILE A 479 13.91 -16.10 1.90
C ILE A 479 15.19 -16.95 1.75
N MET A 480 15.06 -18.21 1.29
CA MET A 480 16.22 -19.08 1.07
C MET A 480 17.10 -18.61 -0.09
N ASP A 481 16.53 -18.08 -1.16
CA ASP A 481 17.27 -17.42 -2.24
C ASP A 481 18.10 -16.25 -1.72
N ALA A 482 17.49 -15.36 -0.91
CA ALA A 482 18.16 -14.21 -0.31
C ALA A 482 19.30 -14.66 0.62
N ARG A 483 19.06 -15.66 1.48
CA ARG A 483 20.05 -16.21 2.40
C ARG A 483 21.21 -16.87 1.67
N LEU A 484 20.93 -17.66 0.63
CA LEU A 484 21.96 -18.28 -0.19
C LEU A 484 22.81 -17.20 -0.87
N ARG A 485 22.18 -16.17 -1.44
CA ARG A 485 22.88 -15.02 -2.01
C ARG A 485 23.76 -14.32 -0.97
N ASP A 486 23.25 -14.03 0.22
CA ASP A 486 24.01 -13.35 1.28
C ASP A 486 25.20 -14.17 1.76
N ARG A 487 25.08 -15.50 1.91
CA ARG A 487 26.22 -16.37 2.25
C ARG A 487 27.32 -16.36 1.19
N TRP A 488 26.94 -16.27 -0.09
CA TRP A 488 27.92 -16.20 -1.19
C TRP A 488 28.55 -14.81 -1.34
N ILE A 489 27.80 -13.74 -1.09
CA ILE A 489 28.33 -12.37 -1.06
C ILE A 489 29.28 -12.22 0.14
N GLY A 490 28.87 -12.67 1.32
CA GLY A 490 29.63 -12.61 2.57
C GLY A 490 30.76 -13.63 2.69
N ARG A 491 31.22 -14.24 1.59
CA ARG A 491 32.38 -15.16 1.61
C ARG A 491 33.71 -14.45 1.87
N GLU A 492 33.72 -13.13 1.79
CA GLU A 492 34.88 -12.31 2.09
C GLU A 492 34.68 -11.63 3.43
N THR A 493 35.63 -11.81 4.33
CA THR A 493 35.66 -11.14 5.63
C THR A 493 36.81 -10.14 5.65
N LEU A 494 36.53 -8.93 6.13
CA LEU A 494 37.53 -7.90 6.38
C LEU A 494 37.77 -7.79 7.89
N THR A 495 39.02 -7.86 8.30
CA THR A 495 39.44 -7.52 9.68
C THR A 495 40.31 -6.28 9.60
N ILE A 496 39.88 -5.23 10.30
CA ILE A 496 40.52 -3.91 10.31
C ILE A 496 40.53 -3.36 11.73
N GLY A 497 41.54 -2.56 12.06
CA GLY A 497 41.51 -1.70 13.24
C GLY A 497 41.02 -0.31 12.84
N LEU A 498 40.17 0.30 13.67
CA LEU A 498 39.69 1.67 13.46
C LEU A 498 40.17 2.59 14.58
N SER A 499 40.48 3.84 14.24
CA SER A 499 40.78 4.86 15.25
C SER A 499 39.54 5.17 16.12
N SER A 500 39.76 5.81 17.28
CA SER A 500 38.69 6.23 18.20
C SER A 500 37.67 7.21 17.59
N LYS A 501 37.94 7.76 16.41
CA LYS A 501 36.97 8.53 15.60
C LYS A 501 35.70 7.73 15.32
N TYR A 502 35.79 6.41 15.21
CA TYR A 502 34.68 5.51 14.88
C TYR A 502 34.12 4.76 16.10
N LEU A 503 34.36 5.26 17.32
CA LEU A 503 33.92 4.58 18.55
C LEU A 503 32.39 4.50 18.70
N ALA A 504 31.67 5.34 17.95
CA ALA A 504 30.21 5.33 17.86
C ALA A 504 29.67 4.36 16.78
N LEU A 505 30.55 3.66 16.04
CA LEU A 505 30.12 2.64 15.09
C LEU A 505 29.52 1.47 15.86
N VAL A 506 28.22 1.27 15.70
CA VAL A 506 27.51 0.12 16.25
C VAL A 506 27.54 -1.00 15.21
N ALA A 507 27.80 -2.23 15.66
CA ALA A 507 28.01 -3.41 14.80
C ALA A 507 26.73 -3.95 14.17
#